data_AF-A0A9E3Q833-F1
#
_entry.id   AF-A0A9E3Q833-F1
#
_cell.length_a   1.000
_cell.length_b   1.000
_cell.length_c   1.000
_cell.angle_alpha   90.00
_cell.angle_beta   90.00
_cell.angle_gamma   90.00
#
_symmetry.space_group_name_H-M   'P 1'
#
loop_
_entity.id
_entity.type
_entity.pdbx_description
1 polymer ?
#
loop_
_entity_poly.entity_id
_entity_poly.type
_entity_poly.pdbx_seq_one_letter_code
_entity_poly.pdbx_strand_id
1 'polypeptide(L)' 'MKTETLKEKTATLPGYKNPMQSPRIMKVVISAGVGSFKDKNKFKIVEDRLARITGQKAAPRGAKISIATFKSR' A
#
# COMPACT_ATOMS: atom_id res chain seq x y z
N MET A 1 -8.74 -15.07 13.21
CA MET A 1 -9.74 -16.17 13.09
C MET A 1 -10.69 -16.00 11.89
N LYS A 2 -10.20 -15.66 10.68
CA LYS A 2 -11.01 -15.61 9.43
C LYS A 2 -10.29 -16.14 8.19
N THR A 3 -9.06 -16.64 8.34
CA THR A 3 -8.23 -17.12 7.22
C THR A 3 -8.56 -18.55 6.77
N GLU A 4 -9.27 -19.32 7.60
CA GLU A 4 -9.55 -20.73 7.31
C GLU A 4 -10.75 -20.92 6.35
N THR A 5 -11.75 -20.03 6.38
CA THR A 5 -12.98 -20.17 5.57
C THR A 5 -12.87 -19.76 4.09
N LEU A 6 -11.81 -19.03 3.69
CA LEU A 6 -11.63 -18.60 2.29
C LEU A 6 -10.92 -19.65 1.42
N LYS A 7 -10.08 -20.49 2.04
CA LYS A 7 -9.43 -21.62 1.34
C LYS A 7 -10.46 -22.66 0.88
N GLU A 8 -11.46 -22.93 1.71
CA GLU A 8 -12.54 -23.86 1.40
C GLU A 8 -13.39 -23.39 0.21
N LYS A 9 -13.72 -22.09 0.13
CA LYS A 9 -14.55 -21.53 -0.96
C LYS A 9 -13.86 -21.44 -2.32
N THR A 10 -12.53 -21.38 -2.39
CA THR A 10 -11.80 -21.29 -3.67
C THR A 10 -11.53 -22.65 -4.30
N ALA A 11 -11.53 -23.73 -3.51
CA ALA A 11 -11.43 -25.10 -4.02
C ALA A 11 -12.70 -25.58 -4.72
N THR A 12 -13.85 -24.94 -4.45
CA THR A 12 -15.16 -25.32 -5.01
C THR A 12 -15.57 -24.54 -6.26
N LEU A 13 -14.75 -23.59 -6.74
CA LEU A 13 -14.96 -23.01 -8.08
C LEU A 13 -14.42 -24.00 -9.14
N PRO A 14 -15.18 -24.29 -10.21
CA PRO A 14 -14.78 -25.28 -11.20
C PRO A 14 -13.62 -24.73 -12.06
N GLY A 15 -12.36 -25.01 -11.67
CA GLY A 15 -11.21 -24.56 -12.47
C GLY A 15 -9.80 -24.84 -11.93
N TYR A 16 -9.60 -25.17 -10.65
CA TYR A 16 -8.26 -25.36 -10.09
C TYR A 16 -7.91 -26.84 -9.89
N LYS A 17 -6.93 -27.34 -10.65
CA LYS A 17 -6.41 -28.73 -10.56
C LYS A 17 -5.40 -28.88 -9.42
N ASN A 18 -4.78 -27.79 -8.97
CA ASN A 18 -3.71 -27.81 -7.96
C ASN A 18 -4.04 -26.86 -6.79
N PRO A 19 -4.01 -27.32 -5.53
CA PRO A 19 -4.26 -26.48 -4.35
C PRO A 19 -3.31 -25.28 -4.22
N MET A 20 -2.14 -25.30 -4.87
CA MET A 20 -1.23 -24.15 -4.92
C MET A 20 -1.68 -23.02 -5.88
N GLN A 21 -2.67 -23.26 -6.75
CA GLN A 21 -3.23 -22.24 -7.65
C GLN A 21 -4.20 -21.28 -6.96
N SER A 22 -4.57 -21.56 -5.70
CA SER A 22 -5.45 -20.68 -4.94
C SER A 22 -4.80 -19.29 -4.79
N PRO A 23 -5.50 -18.20 -5.15
CA PRO A 23 -4.94 -16.86 -5.08
C PRO A 23 -4.63 -16.48 -3.62
N ARG A 24 -3.42 -15.96 -3.40
CA ARG A 24 -2.96 -15.50 -2.08
C ARG A 24 -2.66 -14.01 -2.15
N ILE A 25 -3.01 -13.29 -1.08
CA ILE A 25 -2.64 -11.88 -0.93
C ILE A 25 -1.13 -11.83 -0.68
N MET A 26 -0.36 -11.21 -1.58
CA MET A 26 1.10 -11.12 -1.47
C MET A 26 1.54 -9.98 -0.54
N LYS A 27 1.00 -8.76 -0.75
CA LYS A 27 1.31 -7.60 0.07
C LYS A 27 0.22 -6.54 -0.02
N VAL A 28 0.09 -5.75 1.04
CA VAL A 28 -0.72 -4.53 1.07
C VAL A 28 0.24 -3.34 1.12
N VAL A 29 0.12 -2.43 0.16
CA VAL A 29 0.95 -1.22 0.08
C VAL A 29 0.07 -0.02 0.35
N ILE A 30 0.48 0.81 1.32
CA ILE A 30 -0.22 2.05 1.68
C ILE A 30 0.65 3.22 1.22
N SER A 31 0.06 4.15 0.48
CA SER A 31 0.70 5.38 0.04
C SER A 31 -0.17 6.59 0.37
N ALA A 32 0.45 7.69 0.78
CA ALA A 32 -0.21 8.97 0.98
C ALA A 32 0.47 10.01 0.08
N GLY A 33 -0.30 10.67 -0.77
CA GLY A 33 0.17 11.76 -1.61
C GLY A 33 0.07 13.10 -0.87
N VAL A 34 1.19 13.76 -0.63
CA VAL A 34 1.22 15.10 -0.02
C VAL A 34 1.60 16.09 -1.11
N GLY A 35 0.60 16.72 -1.75
CA GLY A 35 0.78 17.58 -2.93
C GLY A 35 1.51 18.91 -2.70
N SER A 36 1.88 19.23 -1.45
CA SER A 36 2.66 20.43 -1.12
C SER A 36 4.07 20.04 -0.68
N PHE A 37 4.99 19.99 -1.64
CA PHE A 37 6.42 19.72 -1.38
C PHE A 37 7.12 20.81 -0.55
N LYS A 38 6.54 22.02 -0.46
CA LYS A 38 7.11 23.14 0.29
C LYS A 38 6.97 23.00 1.80
N ASP A 39 5.90 22.35 2.27
CA ASP A 39 5.56 22.34 3.70
C ASP A 39 6.19 21.13 4.40
N LYS A 40 7.46 21.24 4.80
CA LYS A 40 8.18 20.18 5.55
C LYS A 40 7.44 19.71 6.82
N ASN A 41 6.64 20.57 7.42
CA ASN A 41 5.83 20.23 8.61
C ASN A 41 4.71 19.24 8.29
N LYS A 42 4.11 19.31 7.10
CA LYS A 42 3.03 18.38 6.68
C LYS A 42 3.57 16.98 6.47
N PHE A 43 4.79 16.85 5.93
CA PHE A 43 5.44 15.54 5.79
C PHE A 43 5.66 14.84 7.13
N LYS A 44 6.18 15.56 8.15
CA LYS A 44 6.38 14.99 9.49
C LYS A 44 5.08 14.50 10.12
N ILE A 45 3.98 15.25 9.98
CA ILE A 45 2.67 14.87 10.52
C ILE A 45 2.14 13.61 9.81
N VAL A 46 2.31 13.54 8.49
CA VAL A 46 1.86 12.37 7.70
C VAL A 46 2.71 11.14 8.02
N GLU A 47 4.02 11.30 8.19
CA GLU A 47 4.91 10.21 8.62
C GLU A 47 4.55 9.67 10.01
N ASP A 48 4.31 10.54 10.99
CA ASP A 48 3.89 10.12 12.34
C ASP A 48 2.53 9.39 12.32
N ARG A 49 1.56 9.92 11.56
CA ARG A 49 0.26 9.26 11.41
C ARG A 49 0.37 7.89 10.73
N LEU A 50 1.15 7.79 9.65
CA LEU A 50 1.38 6.52 8.96
C LEU A 50 2.14 5.53 9.85
N ALA A 51 3.08 6.01 10.66
CA ALA A 51 3.80 5.19 11.62
C ALA A 51 2.86 4.65 12.72
N ARG A 52 1.94 5.47 13.24
CA ARG A 52 0.94 5.00 14.22
C ARG A 52 -0.04 3.99 13.64
N ILE A 53 -0.44 4.15 12.38
CA ILE A 53 -1.40 3.26 11.72
C ILE A 53 -0.75 1.93 11.32
N THR A 54 0.44 1.98 10.72
CA THR A 54 1.10 0.80 10.13
C THR A 54 2.14 0.16 11.04
N GLY A 55 2.53 0.84 12.13
CA GLY A 55 3.62 0.42 13.02
C GLY A 55 5.01 0.47 12.37
N GLN A 56 5.14 1.05 11.17
CA GLN A 56 6.35 1.02 10.37
C GLN A 56 6.79 2.44 9.99
N LYS A 57 8.11 2.65 9.90
CA LYS A 57 8.67 3.91 9.41
C LYS A 57 8.32 4.08 7.93
N ALA A 58 7.65 5.18 7.60
CA ALA A 58 7.29 5.50 6.22
C ALA A 58 8.55 5.77 5.37
N ALA A 59 8.53 5.32 4.11
CA ALA A 59 9.59 5.56 3.14
C ALA A 59 9.26 6.82 2.29
N PRO A 60 10.03 7.92 2.41
CA PRO A 60 9.78 9.12 1.62
C PRO A 60 10.10 8.86 0.14
N ARG A 61 9.19 9.25 -0.76
CA ARG A 61 9.43 9.22 -2.21
C ARG A 61 9.39 10.63 -2.79
N GLY A 62 10.48 11.01 -3.44
CA GLY A 62 10.55 12.22 -4.26
C GLY A 62 9.94 12.02 -5.64
N ALA A 63 9.59 13.12 -6.31
CA ALA A 63 9.16 13.08 -7.70
C ALA A 63 10.35 12.77 -8.62
N LYS A 64 10.17 11.84 -9.58
CA LYS A 64 11.20 11.51 -10.57
C LYS A 64 11.20 12.45 -11.78
N ILE A 65 10.03 12.98 -12.14
CA ILE A 65 9.83 13.82 -13.31
C ILE A 65 9.39 15.21 -12.85
N SER A 66 10.05 16.23 -13.38
CA SER A 66 9.72 17.63 -13.10
C SER A 66 8.62 18.10 -14.05
N ILE A 67 7.44 18.35 -13.49
CA ILE A 67 6.28 18.90 -14.21
C ILE A 67 6.02 20.31 -13.68
N ALA A 68 6.19 21.31 -14.54
CA ALA A 68 6.14 22.73 -14.17
C ALA A 68 4.77 23.14 -13.60
N THR A 69 3.67 22.60 -14.13
CA THR A 69 2.30 22.87 -13.68
C THR A 69 2.10 22.54 -12.19
N PHE A 70 2.72 21.47 -11.71
CA PHE A 70 2.65 21.04 -10.32
C PHE A 70 3.79 21.60 -9.46
N LYS A 71 4.67 22.42 -10.05
CA LYS A 71 5.88 22.95 -9.39
C LYS A 71 6.70 21.83 -8.74
N SER A 72 6.68 20.65 -9.36
CA SER A 72 7.36 19.44 -8.90
C SER A 72 8.83 19.54 -9.28
N ARG A 73 9.69 19.68 -8.27
CA ARG A 73 11.15 19.76 -8.36
C ARG A 73 11.78 19.19 -7.10
#